data_AF-A0ABD6CMM0-F1
#
_entry.id   AF-A0ABD6CMM0-F1
#
_cell.length_a   1.000
_cell.length_b   1.000
_cell.length_c   1.000
_cell.angle_alpha   90.00
_cell.angle_beta   90.00
_cell.angle_gamma   90.00
#
_symmetry.space_group_name_H-M   'P 1'
#
loop_
_entity.id
_entity.type
_entity.pdbx_description
1 polymer ?
#
loop_
_entity_poly.entity_id
_entity_poly.type
_entity_poly.pdbx_seq_one_letter_code
_entity_poly.pdbx_strand_id
1 'polypeptide(L)'
;MSAATPLPSTAQAHRDAAYRFAVGALYFAVVSGLGSLVALLFGPYGIVVSVLVSLLGVYYGGIEVARGIDLLVRHAIAETADPSIEN
;
A
#
# COMPACT_ATOMS: atom_id res chain seq x y z
N MET A 1 17.90 -33.45 17.55
CA MET A 1 16.51 -33.15 17.15
C MET A 1 16.48 -31.72 16.65
N SER A 2 16.50 -31.52 15.34
CA SER A 2 16.47 -30.18 14.74
C SER A 2 15.02 -29.73 14.65
N ALA A 3 14.66 -28.67 15.37
CA ALA A 3 13.35 -28.04 15.23
C ALA A 3 13.38 -27.25 13.90
N ALA A 4 12.72 -27.79 12.88
CA ALA A 4 12.46 -27.05 11.66
C ALA A 4 11.55 -25.86 12.01
N THR A 5 12.14 -24.67 12.13
CA THR A 5 11.38 -23.43 12.21
C THR A 5 10.53 -23.34 10.94
N PRO A 6 9.18 -23.28 11.03
CA PRO A 6 8.35 -23.19 9.85
C PRO A 6 8.74 -21.90 9.11
N LEU A 7 9.28 -22.02 7.90
CA LEU A 7 9.56 -20.88 7.06
C LEU A 7 8.26 -20.10 6.88
N PRO A 8 8.21 -18.79 7.19
CA PRO A 8 7.00 -18.00 7.04
C PRO A 8 6.55 -18.07 5.58
N SER A 9 5.30 -18.52 5.39
CA SER A 9 4.69 -18.75 4.09
C SER A 9 4.78 -17.49 3.22
N THR A 10 5.38 -17.60 2.03
CA THR A 10 5.43 -16.54 1.00
C THR A 10 4.06 -15.97 0.66
N ALA A 11 3.00 -16.78 0.81
CA ALA A 11 1.61 -16.36 0.63
C ALA A 11 1.20 -15.26 1.62
N GLN A 12 1.84 -15.17 2.79
CA GLN A 12 1.53 -14.20 3.83
C GLN A 12 2.09 -12.82 3.49
N ALA A 13 3.31 -12.75 2.96
CA ALA A 13 3.93 -11.50 2.51
C ALA A 13 3.20 -10.88 1.30
N HIS A 14 2.83 -11.70 0.31
CA HIS A 14 2.02 -11.23 -0.83
C HIS A 14 0.62 -10.78 -0.41
N ARG A 15 0.00 -11.47 0.54
CA ARG A 15 -1.32 -11.11 1.07
C ARG A 15 -1.27 -9.79 1.84
N ASP A 16 -0.22 -9.55 2.64
CA ASP A 16 -0.04 -8.29 3.38
C ASP A 16 0.22 -7.10 2.43
N ALA A 17 1.02 -7.31 1.38
CA ALA A 17 1.24 -6.29 0.35
C ALA A 17 -0.04 -5.96 -0.42
N ALA A 18 -0.80 -6.97 -0.83
CA ALA A 18 -2.09 -6.80 -1.48
C ALA A 18 -3.10 -6.08 -0.57
N TYR A 19 -3.10 -6.40 0.73
CA TYR A 19 -3.95 -5.74 1.72
C TYR A 19 -3.60 -4.24 1.84
N ARG A 20 -2.32 -3.89 1.97
CA ARG A 20 -1.89 -2.48 2.03
C ARG A 20 -2.22 -1.71 0.75
N PHE A 21 -2.07 -2.34 -0.41
CA PHE A 21 -2.46 -1.74 -1.68
C PHE A 21 -3.97 -1.48 -1.74
N ALA A 22 -4.80 -2.46 -1.35
CA ALA A 22 -6.24 -2.31 -1.30
C ALA A 22 -6.68 -1.21 -0.33
N VAL A 23 -6.04 -1.12 0.84
CA VAL A 23 -6.27 -0.05 1.81
C VAL A 23 -5.90 1.32 1.24
N GLY A 24 -4.75 1.45 0.58
CA GLY A 24 -4.34 2.68 -0.10
C GLY A 24 -5.30 3.09 -1.21
N ALA A 25 -5.74 2.13 -2.04
CA ALA A 25 -6.73 2.36 -3.09
C ALA A 25 -8.08 2.79 -2.52
N LEU A 26 -8.52 2.21 -1.40
CA LEU A 26 -9.73 2.61 -0.69
C LEU A 26 -9.64 4.05 -0.19
N TYR A 27 -8.53 4.43 0.47
CA TYR A 27 -8.32 5.80 0.91
C TYR A 27 -8.35 6.78 -0.25
N PHE A 28 -7.66 6.46 -1.35
CA PHE A 28 -7.68 7.28 -2.54
C PHE A 28 -9.11 7.45 -3.08
N ALA A 29 -9.85 6.36 -3.25
CA ALA A 29 -11.22 6.38 -3.78
C ALA A 29 -12.18 7.18 -2.89
N VAL A 30 -12.12 7.01 -1.57
CA VAL A 30 -12.97 7.75 -0.62
C VAL A 30 -12.65 9.24 -0.65
N VAL A 31 -11.37 9.59 -0.56
CA VAL A 31 -10.92 10.99 -0.53
C VAL A 31 -11.23 11.72 -1.83
N SER A 32 -10.98 11.08 -2.98
CA SER A 32 -11.30 11.66 -4.30
C SER A 32 -12.81 11.72 -4.56
N GLY A 33 -13.59 10.71 -4.15
CA GLY A 33 -15.05 10.71 -4.26
C GLY A 33 -15.70 11.82 -3.44
N LEU A 34 -15.28 12.00 -2.17
CA LEU A 34 -15.75 13.11 -1.33
C LEU A 34 -15.32 14.46 -1.89
N GLY A 35 -14.07 14.59 -2.34
CA GLY A 35 -13.58 15.82 -2.99
C GLY A 35 -14.42 16.19 -4.22
N SER A 36 -14.76 15.21 -5.06
CA SER A 36 -15.64 15.40 -6.22
C SER A 36 -17.04 15.88 -5.83
N LEU A 37 -17.64 15.29 -4.78
CA LEU A 37 -18.95 15.68 -4.29
C LEU A 37 -18.97 17.12 -3.76
N VAL A 38 -17.91 17.51 -3.03
CA VAL A 38 -17.71 18.87 -2.53
C VAL A 38 -17.50 19.86 -3.69
N ALA A 39 -16.75 19.48 -4.72
CA ALA A 39 -16.56 20.32 -5.91
C ALA A 39 -17.88 20.62 -6.63
N LEU A 40 -18.79 19.64 -6.71
CA LEU A 40 -20.13 19.84 -7.29
C LEU A 40 -20.99 20.79 -6.46
N LEU A 41 -20.90 20.73 -5.13
CA LEU A 41 -21.71 21.55 -4.22
C LEU A 41 -21.23 23.02 -4.12
N PHE A 42 -19.92 23.26 -4.23
CA PHE A 42 -19.32 24.59 -3.97
C PHE A 42 -18.71 25.25 -5.22
N GLY A 43 -18.92 24.68 -6.41
CA GLY A 43 -18.45 25.24 -7.68
C GLY A 43 -16.93 25.41 -7.73
N PRO A 44 -16.38 26.48 -8.35
CA PRO A 44 -14.94 26.62 -8.55
C PRO A 44 -14.11 26.66 -7.26
N TYR A 45 -14.68 27.15 -6.15
CA TYR A 45 -14.02 27.09 -4.84
C TYR A 45 -13.92 25.64 -4.32
N GLY A 46 -14.97 24.84 -4.54
CA GLY A 46 -14.98 23.41 -4.21
C GLY A 46 -13.96 22.61 -5.02
N ILE A 47 -13.66 23.02 -6.26
CA ILE A 47 -12.61 22.39 -7.08
C ILE A 47 -11.24 22.57 -6.42
N VAL A 48 -10.91 23.77 -5.94
CA VAL A 48 -9.62 24.02 -5.27
C VAL A 48 -9.47 23.17 -4.01
N VAL A 49 -10.52 23.10 -3.19
CA VAL A 49 -10.53 22.27 -1.97
C VAL A 49 -10.42 20.78 -2.33
N SER A 50 -11.12 20.32 -3.37
CA SER A 50 -11.07 18.94 -3.86
C SER A 50 -9.67 18.53 -4.33
N VAL A 51 -8.97 19.43 -5.03
CA VAL A 51 -7.59 19.20 -5.48
C VAL A 51 -6.65 19.07 -4.27
N LEU A 52 -6.77 19.97 -3.28
CA LEU A 52 -5.95 19.91 -2.07
C LEU A 52 -6.18 18.61 -1.29
N VAL A 53 -7.45 18.22 -1.12
CA VAL A 53 -7.84 16.98 -0.43
C VAL A 53 -7.35 15.74 -1.21
N SER A 54 -7.47 15.75 -2.54
CA SER A 54 -6.97 14.66 -3.40
C SER A 54 -5.45 14.52 -3.33
N LEU A 55 -4.71 15.64 -3.36
CA LEU A 55 -3.24 15.63 -3.18
C LEU A 55 -2.84 15.03 -1.83
N LEU A 56 -3.60 15.36 -0.78
CA LEU A 56 -3.38 14.78 0.54
C LEU A 56 -3.62 13.26 0.54
N GLY A 57 -4.70 12.81 -0.12
CA GLY A 57 -4.99 11.39 -0.31
C GLY A 57 -3.89 10.65 -1.10
N VAL A 58 -3.37 11.26 -2.16
CA VAL A 58 -2.24 10.71 -2.93
C VAL A 58 -0.97 10.62 -2.08
N TYR A 59 -0.68 11.64 -1.28
CA TYR A 59 0.49 11.63 -0.40
C TYR A 59 0.42 10.50 0.64
N TYR A 60 -0.70 10.39 1.37
CA TYR A 60 -0.86 9.33 2.36
C TYR A 60 -0.97 7.94 1.73
N GLY A 61 -1.71 7.80 0.62
CA GLY A 61 -1.79 6.55 -0.12
C GLY A 61 -0.43 6.09 -0.65
N GLY A 62 0.37 7.03 -1.16
CA GLY A 62 1.73 6.75 -1.64
C GLY A 62 2.67 6.24 -0.55
N ILE A 63 2.57 6.76 0.68
CA ILE A 63 3.35 6.26 1.81
C ILE A 63 3.01 4.80 2.13
N GLU A 64 1.74 4.44 2.15
CA GLU A 64 1.33 3.06 2.43
C GLU A 64 1.76 2.09 1.32
N VAL A 65 1.72 2.53 0.06
CA VAL A 65 2.28 1.76 -1.06
C VAL A 65 3.79 1.57 -0.91
N ALA A 66 4.54 2.64 -0.59
CA ALA A 66 5.98 2.56 -0.37
C ALA A 66 6.34 1.61 0.77
N ARG A 67 5.57 1.63 1.88
CA ARG A 67 5.71 0.68 2.99
C ARG A 67 5.40 -0.76 2.57
N GLY A 68 4.44 -0.97 1.67
CA GLY A 68 4.15 -2.28 1.10
C GLY A 68 5.33 -2.81 0.27
N ILE A 69 5.92 -1.94 -0.57
CA ILE A 69 7.07 -2.28 -1.40
C ILE A 69 8.32 -2.58 -0.55
N ASP A 70 8.61 -1.79 0.49
CA ASP A 70 9.76 -2.02 1.38
C ASP A 70 9.71 -3.42 2.03
N LEU A 71 8.52 -3.88 2.45
CA LEU A 71 8.35 -5.23 2.98
C LEU A 71 8.63 -6.31 1.94
N LEU A 72 8.14 -6.15 0.71
CA LEU A 72 8.38 -7.11 -0.38
C LEU A 72 9.87 -7.17 -0.78
N VAL A 73 10.54 -6.02 -0.85
CA VAL A 73 11.96 -5.96 -1.20
C VAL A 73 12.82 -6.62 -0.13
N ARG A 74 12.57 -6.36 1.16
CA ARG A 74 13.27 -7.03 2.25
C ARG A 74 13.07 -8.55 2.24
N HIS A 75 11.87 -9.00 1.91
CA HIS A 75 11.57 -10.41 1.77
C HIS A 75 12.36 -11.04 0.60
N ALA A 76 12.34 -10.42 -0.58
CA ALA A 76 13.05 -10.91 -1.76
C ALA A 76 14.59 -10.95 -1.56
N ILE A 77 15.15 -9.96 -0.85
CA ILE A 77 16.59 -9.94 -0.50
C ILE A 77 16.91 -11.06 0.50
N ALA A 78 16.05 -11.31 1.49
CA ALA A 78 16.25 -12.39 2.45
C ALA A 78 16.18 -13.78 1.78
N GLU A 79 15.30 -13.96 0.80
CA GLU A 79 15.15 -15.22 0.05
C GLU A 79 16.36 -15.48 -0.88
N THR A 80 16.92 -14.43 -1.50
CA THR A 80 18.14 -14.57 -2.33
C THR A 80 19.42 -14.73 -1.50
N ALA A 81 19.41 -14.32 -0.24
CA ALA A 81 20.54 -14.47 0.68
C ALA A 81 20.55 -15.80 1.44
N ASP A 82 19.57 -16.68 1.22
CA ASP A 82 19.50 -18.01 1.85
C ASP A 82 20.27 -19.06 1.03
N PRO A 83 21.47 -19.51 1.46
CA PRO A 83 22.28 -20.49 0.74
C PRO A 83 21.71 -21.93 0.79
N SER A 84 20.58 -22.15 1.46
CA SER A 84 19.98 -23.49 1.61
C SER A 84 19.13 -23.93 0.40
N ILE A 85 18.92 -23.07 -0.60
CA ILE A 85 18.15 -23.37 -1.83
C ILE A 85 19.05 -23.95 -2.96
N GLU A 86 20.37 -23.95 -2.80
CA GLU A 86 21.34 -24.45 -3.79
C GLU A 86 21.75 -25.94 -3.58
N ASN A 87 20.79 -26.83 -3.29
CA ASN A 87 21.02 -28.28 -3.27
C ASN A 87 19.88 -29.07 -3.93
#